data_AF-A0A1V5L564-F1
#
_entry.id   AF-A0A1V5L564-F1
#
_cell.length_a   1.000
_cell.length_b   1.000
_cell.length_c   1.000
_cell.angle_alpha   90.00
_cell.angle_beta   90.00
_cell.angle_gamma   90.00
#
_symmetry.space_group_name_H-M   'P 1'
#
loop_
_entity.id
_entity.type
_entity.pdbx_description
1 polymer ?
#
loop_
_entity_poly.entity_id
_entity_poly.type
_entity_poly.pdbx_seq_one_letter_code
_entity_poly.pdbx_strand_id
1 'polypeptide(L)'
;MRELVTYTDFLVICTGRSSRQAKRIAEEVAFRLKKELGLMPGGVEGDTLGEWILLDYLDFIVHVFTPEKREFYRLDVLWKEAPVEVVS
;
A
#
# COMPACT_ATOMS: atom_id res chain seq x y z
N MET A 1 -14.52 -9.39 3.45
CA MET A 1 -14.25 -8.12 2.76
C MET A 1 -15.34 -7.68 1.76
N ARG A 2 -16.49 -8.38 1.65
CA ARG A 2 -17.54 -8.03 0.67
C ARG A 2 -18.45 -6.83 1.02
N GLU A 3 -18.33 -6.22 2.20
CA GLU A 3 -19.30 -5.19 2.66
C GLU A 3 -18.71 -3.79 2.93
N LEU A 4 -17.40 -3.55 2.74
CA LEU A 4 -16.80 -2.23 2.98
C LEU A 4 -16.13 -1.58 1.76
N VAL A 5 -15.72 -2.35 0.74
CA VAL A 5 -15.21 -1.82 -0.54
C VAL A 5 -15.56 -2.83 -1.64
N THR A 6 -16.36 -2.43 -2.62
CA THR A 6 -16.87 -3.33 -3.66
C THR A 6 -15.85 -3.62 -4.78
N TYR A 7 -14.68 -2.99 -4.75
CA TYR A 7 -13.73 -2.95 -5.86
C TYR A 7 -12.37 -3.61 -5.60
N THR A 8 -12.02 -3.91 -4.34
CA THR A 8 -10.68 -4.42 -3.98
C THR A 8 -10.80 -5.48 -2.88
N ASP A 9 -10.22 -6.66 -3.11
CA ASP A 9 -10.31 -7.81 -2.22
C ASP A 9 -9.25 -7.82 -1.13
N PHE A 10 -8.19 -7.01 -1.24
CA PHE A 10 -7.10 -6.94 -0.26
C PHE A 10 -6.45 -5.55 -0.15
N LEU A 11 -6.09 -5.16 1.08
CA LEU A 11 -5.29 -3.99 1.40
C LEU A 11 -3.97 -4.40 2.04
N VAL A 12 -2.86 -3.95 1.45
CA VAL A 12 -1.51 -4.16 1.97
C VAL A 12 -1.00 -2.83 2.52
N ILE A 13 -0.59 -2.81 3.78
CA ILE A 13 -0.06 -1.60 4.43
C ILE A 13 1.39 -1.84 4.85
N CYS A 14 2.31 -1.07 4.26
CA CYS A 14 3.73 -1.09 4.56
C CYS A 14 4.19 0.23 5.19
N THR A 15 5.27 0.17 5.97
CA THR A 15 5.88 1.37 6.58
C THR A 15 7.37 1.41 6.31
N GLY A 16 7.80 2.42 5.56
CA GLY A 16 9.21 2.77 5.38
C GLY A 16 9.62 3.77 6.45
N ARG A 17 10.83 3.65 7.02
CA ARG A 17 11.34 4.54 8.08
C ARG A 17 11.69 5.95 7.59
N SER A 18 11.67 6.19 6.28
CA SER A 18 11.91 7.49 5.65
C SER A 18 11.23 7.53 4.28
N SER A 19 11.01 8.72 3.71
CA SER A 19 10.42 8.86 2.38
C SER A 19 11.23 8.15 1.29
N ARG A 20 12.57 8.14 1.43
CA ARG A 20 13.46 7.37 0.55
C ARG A 20 13.20 5.86 0.66
N GLN A 21 13.05 5.34 1.87
CA GLN A 21 12.77 3.92 2.06
C GLN A 21 11.37 3.56 1.57
N ALA A 22 10.36 4.40 1.83
CA ALA A 22 9.01 4.21 1.33
C ALA A 22 8.99 4.13 -0.20
N LYS A 23 9.69 5.04 -0.89
CA LYS A 23 9.84 4.99 -2.34
C LYS A 23 10.53 3.71 -2.82
N ARG A 24 11.62 3.29 -2.17
CA ARG A 24 12.28 2.02 -2.51
C ARG A 24 11.38 0.80 -2.32
N ILE A 25 10.57 0.78 -1.27
CA ILE A 25 9.60 -0.30 -1.04
C ILE A 25 8.59 -0.33 -2.21
N ALA A 26 8.02 0.81 -2.58
CA ALA A 26 7.05 0.88 -3.67
C ALA A 26 7.65 0.47 -5.03
N GLU A 27 8.86 0.94 -5.34
CA GLU A 27 9.61 0.56 -6.53
C GLU A 27 9.88 -0.96 -6.57
N GLU A 28 10.31 -1.53 -5.45
CA GLU A 28 10.64 -2.96 -5.36
C GLU A 28 9.37 -3.82 -5.50
N VAL A 29 8.27 -3.43 -4.87
CA VAL A 29 6.97 -4.12 -5.03
C VAL A 29 6.56 -4.13 -6.51
N ALA A 30 6.60 -2.97 -7.17
CA ALA A 30 6.25 -2.88 -8.58
C ALA A 30 7.18 -3.71 -9.47
N PHE A 31 8.49 -3.67 -9.19
CA PHE A 31 9.50 -4.43 -9.92
C PHE A 31 9.27 -5.95 -9.79
N ARG A 32 9.06 -6.45 -8.56
CA ARG A 32 8.87 -7.89 -8.32
C ARG A 32 7.56 -8.40 -8.88
N LEU A 33 6.46 -7.67 -8.72
CA LEU A 33 5.16 -8.06 -9.28
C LEU A 33 5.20 -8.10 -10.81
N LYS A 34 5.89 -7.14 -11.45
CA LYS A 34 6.12 -7.18 -12.89
C LYS A 34 6.96 -8.39 -13.30
N LYS A 35 8.06 -8.67 -12.59
CA LYS A 35 9.01 -9.72 -12.93
C LYS A 35 8.44 -11.13 -12.72
N GLU A 36 7.74 -11.34 -11.62
CA GLU A 36 7.29 -12.67 -11.19
C GLU A 36 5.89 -13.00 -11.71
N LEU A 37 5.00 -12.01 -11.82
CA LEU A 37 3.59 -12.21 -12.20
C LEU A 37 3.17 -11.47 -13.47
N GLY A 38 4.04 -10.63 -14.05
CA GLY A 38 3.70 -9.79 -15.21
C GLY A 38 2.73 -8.64 -14.89
N LEU A 39 2.48 -8.37 -13.60
CA LEU A 39 1.51 -7.36 -13.16
C LEU A 39 2.14 -5.98 -13.07
N MET A 40 1.43 -4.98 -13.57
CA MET A 40 1.77 -3.56 -13.48
C MET A 40 0.68 -2.85 -12.69
N PRO A 41 1.01 -1.85 -11.85
CA PRO A 41 -0.01 -1.06 -11.20
C PRO A 41 -0.78 -0.26 -12.25
N GLY A 42 -2.11 -0.20 -12.11
CA GLY A 42 -2.99 0.65 -12.89
C GLY A 42 -2.74 2.14 -12.64
N GLY A 43 -2.25 2.47 -11.44
CA GLY A 43 -1.82 3.82 -11.06
C GLY A 43 -0.83 3.81 -9.90
N VAL A 44 0.06 4.80 -9.89
CA VAL A 44 0.95 5.10 -8.76
C VAL A 44 0.71 6.54 -8.33
N GLU A 45 0.23 6.73 -7.10
CA GLU A 45 -0.01 8.05 -6.53
C GLU A 45 1.01 8.36 -5.42
N GLY A 46 1.30 9.65 -5.21
CA GLY A 46 2.13 10.11 -4.09
C GLY A 46 3.66 9.91 -4.22
N ASP A 47 4.14 9.46 -5.38
CA ASP A 47 5.57 9.17 -5.63
C ASP A 47 6.51 10.39 -5.52
N THR A 48 5.98 11.61 -5.63
CA THR A 48 6.78 12.86 -5.59
C THR A 48 7.26 13.24 -4.19
N LEU A 49 6.47 13.00 -3.14
CA LEU A 49 6.86 13.29 -1.76
C LEU A 49 7.36 12.05 -1.02
N GLY A 50 6.91 10.85 -1.43
CA GLY A 50 7.32 9.58 -0.83
C GLY A 50 6.85 9.39 0.62
N GLU A 51 5.98 10.25 1.13
CA GLU A 51 5.46 10.16 2.50
C GLU A 51 4.24 9.22 2.59
N TRP A 52 3.49 9.15 1.50
CA TRP A 52 2.40 8.22 1.27
C TRP A 52 2.39 7.88 -0.22
N ILE A 53 2.65 6.61 -0.53
CA ILE A 53 2.61 6.09 -1.90
C ILE A 53 1.52 5.04 -1.97
N LEU A 54 0.73 5.11 -3.04
CA LEU A 54 -0.33 4.15 -3.34
C LEU A 54 -0.02 3.44 -4.65
N LEU A 55 -0.06 2.10 -4.64
CA LEU A 55 -0.01 1.26 -5.83
C LEU A 55 -1.36 0.57 -6.00
N ASP A 56 -2.06 0.89 -7.07
CA ASP A 56 -3.36 0.30 -7.39
C ASP A 56 -3.20 -0.86 -8.38
N TYR A 57 -3.60 -2.07 -8.00
CA TYR A 57 -3.60 -3.25 -8.86
C TYR A 57 -5.02 -3.75 -9.17
N LEU A 58 -6.06 -2.94 -8.94
CA LEU A 58 -7.48 -3.28 -9.00
C LEU A 58 -7.88 -4.33 -7.94
N ASP A 59 -7.31 -5.53 -8.02
CA ASP A 59 -7.61 -6.66 -7.12
C ASP A 59 -7.10 -6.41 -5.69
N PHE A 60 -5.99 -5.68 -5.56
CA PHE A 60 -5.42 -5.28 -4.27
C PHE A 60 -4.78 -3.89 -4.36
N ILE A 61 -4.70 -3.19 -3.23
CA ILE A 61 -4.06 -1.89 -3.13
C ILE A 61 -2.93 -1.94 -2.10
N VAL A 62 -1.75 -1.45 -2.49
CA VAL A 62 -0.60 -1.34 -1.60
C VAL A 62 -0.41 0.11 -1.17
N HIS A 63 -0.50 0.34 0.13
CA HIS A 63 -0.18 1.64 0.74
C HIS A 63 1.17 1.57 1.43
N VAL A 64 2.09 2.47 1.04
CA VAL A 64 3.40 2.59 1.68
C VAL A 64 3.49 3.95 2.37
N PHE A 65 3.64 3.94 3.69
CA PHE A 65 3.69 5.14 4.52
C PHE A 65 5.06 5.38 5.14
N THR A 66 5.36 6.63 5.47
CA THR A 66 6.29 6.96 6.57
C THR A 66 5.62 6.76 7.93
N PRO A 67 6.37 6.61 9.04
CA PRO A 67 5.77 6.40 10.36
C PRO A 67 4.85 7.57 10.73
N GLU A 68 5.28 8.80 10.45
CA GLU A 68 4.53 10.04 10.71
C GLU A 68 3.20 10.08 9.96
N LYS A 69 3.20 9.72 8.66
CA LYS A 69 1.95 9.70 7.88
C LYS A 69 1.04 8.54 8.25
N ARG A 70 1.60 7.38 8.58
CA ARG A 70 0.81 6.25 9.08
C ARG A 70 0.04 6.64 10.34
N GLU A 71 0.71 7.33 11.25
CA GLU A 71 0.08 7.81 12.48
C GLU A 71 -0.87 9.00 12.24
N PHE A 72 -0.61 9.87 11.27
CA PHE A 72 -1.51 10.96 10.90
C PHE A 72 -2.82 10.47 10.27
N TYR A 73 -2.74 9.57 9.28
CA TYR A 73 -3.92 9.08 8.56
C TYR A 73 -4.68 8.00 9.32
N ARG A 74 -4.07 7.35 10.32
CA ARG A 74 -4.67 6.30 11.18
C ARG A 74 -5.59 5.36 10.40
N LEU A 75 -5.12 4.83 9.28
CA LEU A 75 -5.95 3.94 8.45
C LEU A 75 -6.44 2.71 9.23
N ASP A 76 -5.72 2.33 10.28
CA ASP A 76 -6.14 1.29 11.23
C ASP A 76 -7.52 1.60 11.88
N VAL A 77 -7.94 2.87 11.94
CA VAL A 77 -9.26 3.30 12.43
C VAL A 77 -10.35 3.18 11.35
N LEU A 78 -10.01 3.41 10.08
CA LEU A 78 -10.91 3.25 8.94
C LEU A 78 -11.20 1.77 8.64
N TRP A 79 -10.23 0.89 8.87
CA TRP A 79 -10.30 -0.54 8.56
C TRP A 79 -10.55 -1.44 9.77
N LYS A 80 -11.01 -0.88 10.89
CA LYS A 80 -11.13 -1.57 12.19
C LYS A 80 -11.99 -2.84 12.18
N GLU A 81 -12.87 -2.98 11.20
CA GLU A 81 -13.79 -4.13 11.06
C GLU A 81 -13.27 -5.22 10.10
N ALA A 82 -12.14 -4.99 9.42
CA ALA A 82 -11.53 -5.99 8.55
C ALA A 82 -10.60 -6.93 9.34
N PRO A 83 -10.55 -8.24 9.03
CA PRO A 83 -9.53 -9.13 9.58
C PRO A 83 -8.13 -8.61 9.23
N VAL A 84 -7.27 -8.46 10.25
CA VAL A 84 -5.88 -8.00 10.08
C VAL A 84 -4.93 -9.17 10.24
N GLU A 85 -4.09 -9.39 9.23
CA GLU A 85 -2.96 -10.32 9.30
C GLU A 85 -1.66 -9.52 9.30
N VAL A 86 -0.84 -9.70 10.34
CA VAL A 86 0.45 -9.03 10.47
C VAL A 86 1.53 -9.99 9.99
N VAL A 87 2.19 -9.62 8.89
CA VAL A 87 3.33 -10.36 8.33
C VAL A 87 4.61 -9.63 8.71
N SER A 88 5.50 -10.30 9.46
CA SER A 88 6.78 -9.78 9.97
C SER A 88 7.96 -10.26 9.15
#